data_AF-A0A9W7H167-F1
#
_entry.id   AF-A0A9W7H167-F1
#
_cell.length_a   1.000
_cell.length_b   1.000
_cell.length_c   1.000
_cell.angle_alpha   90.00
_cell.angle_beta   90.00
_cell.angle_gamma   90.00
#
_symmetry.space_group_name_H-M   'P 1'
#
loop_
_entity.id
_entity.type
_entity.pdbx_description
1 polymer ?
#
loop_
_entity_poly.entity_id
_entity_poly.type
_entity_poly.pdbx_seq_one_letter_code
_entity_poly.pdbx_strand_id
1 'polypeptide(L)'
;MYGGCRFYIECFGMKLLRKRDIPEERYTNAFLGYGPEDSRFVIELTYNYGLDQYDIGTAFGYFGKAVEDVVKTVELIKVNGGKVTREPGPVKGGTTVIAFVEDHDGYKFELIERWPAPEPLCQVMLRVGNLDRSIKFYEKAFGMELLRTRDNPEYKVNISLDAEP
;
A
#
# COMPACT_ATOMS: atom_id res chain seq x y z
N MET A 1 13.68 7.35 -19.04
CA MET A 1 13.04 8.26 -18.06
C MET A 1 11.61 7.83 -17.69
N TYR A 2 11.38 6.59 -17.23
CA TYR A 2 10.06 6.13 -16.76
C TYR A 2 10.14 5.10 -15.60
N GLY A 3 11.28 4.99 -14.91
CA GLY A 3 11.54 3.91 -13.95
C GLY A 3 10.47 3.78 -12.85
N GLY A 4 10.08 4.90 -12.23
CA GLY A 4 9.15 4.88 -11.08
C GLY A 4 7.75 4.34 -11.41
N CYS A 5 7.11 4.82 -12.49
CA CYS A 5 5.76 4.36 -12.85
C CYS A 5 5.72 2.94 -13.42
N ARG A 6 6.84 2.44 -13.96
CA ARG A 6 6.90 1.15 -14.65
C ARG A 6 6.54 0.00 -13.73
N PHE A 7 7.04 0.01 -12.49
CA PHE A 7 6.71 -0.99 -11.47
C PHE A 7 5.20 -1.12 -11.26
N TYR A 8 4.50 0.00 -11.06
CA TYR A 8 3.06 0.03 -10.82
C TYR A 8 2.25 -0.48 -12.03
N ILE A 9 2.68 -0.14 -13.24
CA ILE A 9 1.99 -0.56 -14.47
C ILE A 9 2.23 -2.04 -14.74
N GLU A 10 3.48 -2.49 -14.72
CA GLU A 10 3.86 -3.85 -15.10
C GLU A 10 3.55 -4.87 -13.99
N CYS A 11 3.86 -4.55 -12.74
CA CYS A 11 3.68 -5.49 -11.63
C CYS A 11 2.27 -5.48 -11.04
N PHE A 12 1.62 -4.32 -10.98
CA PHE A 12 0.30 -4.19 -10.37
C PHE A 12 -0.83 -4.03 -11.39
N GLY A 13 -0.53 -3.86 -12.68
CA GLY A 13 -1.53 -3.64 -13.72
C GLY A 13 -2.26 -2.30 -13.61
N MET A 14 -1.64 -1.30 -12.95
CA MET A 14 -2.22 0.05 -12.89
C MET A 14 -2.15 0.75 -14.24
N LYS A 15 -3.03 1.71 -14.46
CA LYS A 15 -2.98 2.64 -15.60
C LYS A 15 -2.36 3.96 -15.14
N LEU A 16 -1.47 4.54 -15.95
CA LEU A 16 -1.13 5.95 -15.83
C LEU A 16 -2.32 6.77 -16.34
N LEU A 17 -3.00 7.46 -15.44
CA LEU A 17 -4.21 8.22 -15.72
C LEU A 17 -3.88 9.62 -16.20
N ARG A 18 -2.95 10.27 -15.49
CA ARG A 18 -2.54 11.65 -15.74
C ARG A 18 -1.11 11.85 -15.28
N LYS A 19 -0.37 12.69 -16.00
CA LYS A 19 0.97 13.14 -15.61
C LYS A 19 1.04 14.64 -15.82
N ARG A 20 1.57 15.36 -14.84
CA ARG A 20 1.69 16.82 -14.89
C ARG A 20 3.09 17.20 -14.43
N ASP A 21 3.80 17.91 -15.28
CA ASP A 21 5.09 18.50 -14.95
C ASP A 21 4.88 19.96 -14.57
N ILE A 22 5.51 20.42 -13.49
CA ILE A 22 5.39 21.78 -12.97
C ILE A 22 6.81 22.31 -12.70
N PRO A 23 7.55 22.69 -13.77
CA PRO A 23 8.95 23.09 -13.65
C PRO A 23 9.15 24.32 -12.77
N GLU A 24 8.18 25.23 -12.73
CA GLU A 24 8.21 26.46 -11.92
C GLU A 24 8.27 26.15 -10.42
N GLU A 25 7.66 25.04 -10.00
CA GLU A 25 7.64 24.55 -8.62
C GLU A 25 8.59 23.35 -8.43
N ARG A 26 9.32 22.96 -9.48
CA ARG A 26 10.33 21.89 -9.50
C ARG A 26 9.83 20.50 -9.08
N TYR A 27 8.65 20.11 -9.55
CA TYR A 27 8.16 18.75 -9.36
C TYR A 27 7.31 18.23 -10.53
N THR A 28 7.15 16.90 -10.58
CA THR A 28 6.24 16.21 -11.50
C THR A 28 5.28 15.34 -10.69
N ASN A 29 3.97 15.38 -10.98
CA ASN A 29 3.02 14.38 -10.51
C ASN A 29 2.73 13.30 -11.56
N ALA A 30 2.46 12.08 -11.10
CA ALA A 30 1.83 11.03 -11.89
C ALA A 30 0.69 10.39 -11.08
N PHE A 31 -0.48 10.23 -11.69
CA PHE A 31 -1.67 9.65 -11.09
C PHE A 31 -1.88 8.25 -11.67
N LEU A 32 -1.92 7.23 -10.81
CA LEU A 32 -2.06 5.82 -11.21
C LEU A 32 -3.21 5.14 -10.47
N GLY A 33 -3.94 4.27 -11.17
CA GLY A 33 -5.05 3.52 -10.56
C GLY A 33 -5.71 2.53 -11.50
N TYR A 34 -6.89 2.03 -11.10
CA TYR A 34 -7.65 1.01 -11.85
C TYR A 34 -8.84 1.56 -12.64
N GLY A 35 -9.04 2.88 -12.61
CA GLY A 35 -10.05 3.59 -13.39
C GLY A 35 -10.00 5.11 -13.15
N PRO A 36 -11.02 5.85 -13.59
CA PRO A 36 -11.03 7.32 -13.53
C PRO A 36 -10.94 7.88 -12.10
N GLU A 37 -10.25 9.02 -11.94
CA GLU A 37 -9.98 9.67 -10.64
C GLU A 37 -11.25 10.14 -9.90
N ASP A 38 -12.36 10.32 -10.61
CA ASP A 38 -13.65 10.77 -10.04
C ASP A 38 -14.47 9.64 -9.40
N SER A 39 -14.07 8.39 -9.60
CA SER A 39 -14.84 7.20 -9.23
C SER A 39 -13.99 6.08 -8.64
N ARG A 40 -12.67 6.26 -8.58
CA ARG A 40 -11.70 5.28 -8.11
C ARG A 40 -10.66 5.91 -7.19
N PHE A 41 -10.16 5.09 -6.26
CA PHE A 41 -8.99 5.47 -5.49
C PHE A 41 -7.73 5.40 -6.37
N VAL A 42 -6.86 6.41 -6.26
CA VAL A 42 -5.65 6.55 -7.09
C VAL A 42 -4.43 6.87 -6.23
N ILE A 43 -3.26 6.51 -6.72
CA ILE A 43 -1.97 6.93 -6.16
C ILE A 43 -1.51 8.16 -6.94
N GLU A 44 -1.31 9.27 -6.23
CA GLU A 44 -0.58 10.43 -6.73
C GLU A 44 0.89 10.30 -6.31
N LEU A 45 1.76 10.01 -7.28
CA LEU A 45 3.21 10.05 -7.11
C LEU A 45 3.70 11.48 -7.33
N THR A 46 4.58 11.95 -6.45
CA THR A 46 5.23 13.27 -6.59
C THR A 46 6.73 13.09 -6.64
N TYR A 47 7.34 13.49 -7.76
CA TYR A 47 8.79 13.54 -7.92
C TYR A 47 9.27 14.99 -7.81
N ASN A 48 10.01 15.30 -6.74
CA ASN A 48 10.69 16.60 -6.59
C ASN A 48 12.05 16.54 -7.27
N TYR A 49 12.38 17.55 -8.08
CA TYR A 49 13.57 17.52 -8.94
C TYR A 49 14.87 17.44 -8.15
N GLY A 50 15.65 16.39 -8.39
CA GLY A 50 16.95 16.17 -7.76
C GLY A 50 16.88 15.56 -6.36
N LEU A 51 15.68 15.22 -5.86
CA LEU A 51 15.50 14.46 -4.63
C LEU A 51 15.13 13.02 -4.99
N ASP A 52 15.98 12.07 -4.60
CA ASP A 52 15.90 10.66 -4.99
C ASP A 52 15.55 9.72 -3.82
N GLN A 53 15.43 10.24 -2.60
CA GLN A 53 15.11 9.46 -1.40
C GLN A 53 14.23 10.27 -0.44
N TYR A 54 13.38 9.56 0.29
CA TYR A 54 12.54 10.10 1.35
C TYR A 54 12.60 9.20 2.59
N ASP A 55 12.44 9.79 3.76
CA ASP A 55 12.14 9.04 4.98
C ASP A 55 10.64 8.75 5.05
N ILE A 56 10.26 7.48 5.00
CA ILE A 56 8.87 7.02 5.16
C ILE A 56 8.42 7.14 6.63
N GLY A 57 9.37 7.07 7.57
CA GLY A 57 9.10 6.97 8.99
C GLY A 57 8.46 5.63 9.40
N THR A 58 8.00 5.56 10.65
CA THR A 58 7.50 4.32 11.26
C THR A 58 5.98 4.24 11.34
N ALA A 59 5.27 5.33 11.04
CA ALA A 59 3.81 5.42 11.18
C ALA A 59 3.06 4.90 9.96
N PHE A 60 3.60 5.12 8.75
CA PHE A 60 3.03 4.56 7.53
C PHE A 60 3.12 3.03 7.56
N GLY A 61 1.99 2.37 7.33
CA GLY A 61 1.88 0.93 7.32
C GLY A 61 2.19 0.37 5.94
N TYR A 62 1.21 0.50 5.04
CA TYR A 62 1.23 -0.02 3.68
C TYR A 62 -0.01 0.42 2.89
N PHE A 63 0.04 0.24 1.57
CA PHE A 63 -1.14 0.19 0.71
C PHE A 63 -1.66 -1.26 0.60
N GLY A 64 -2.97 -1.45 0.61
CA GLY A 64 -3.59 -2.77 0.41
C GLY A 64 -4.05 -2.97 -1.02
N LYS A 65 -3.63 -4.07 -1.64
CA LYS A 65 -3.93 -4.39 -3.03
C LYS A 65 -4.59 -5.77 -3.15
N ALA A 66 -5.87 -5.77 -3.48
CA ALA A 66 -6.58 -6.99 -3.83
C ALA A 66 -6.12 -7.51 -5.21
N VAL A 67 -5.87 -8.81 -5.29
CA VAL A 67 -5.46 -9.52 -6.50
C VAL A 67 -6.20 -10.85 -6.61
N GLU A 68 -6.28 -11.38 -7.82
CA GLU A 68 -6.89 -12.68 -8.09
C GLU A 68 -6.03 -13.85 -7.63
N ASP A 69 -4.71 -13.72 -7.77
CA ASP A 69 -3.74 -14.76 -7.43
C ASP A 69 -2.49 -14.09 -6.88
N VAL A 70 -2.28 -14.23 -5.56
CA VAL A 70 -1.14 -13.59 -4.87
C VAL A 70 0.18 -14.22 -5.30
N VAL A 71 0.21 -15.53 -5.54
CA VAL A 71 1.42 -16.26 -5.93
C VAL A 71 1.92 -15.75 -7.28
N LYS A 72 1.05 -15.74 -8.30
CA LYS A 72 1.41 -15.23 -9.63
C LYS A 72 1.82 -13.76 -9.59
N THR A 73 1.13 -12.94 -8.80
CA THR A 73 1.48 -11.52 -8.67
C THR A 73 2.87 -11.35 -8.06
N VAL A 74 3.20 -12.13 -7.02
CA VAL A 74 4.54 -12.11 -6.40
C VAL A 74 5.62 -12.59 -7.37
N GLU A 75 5.37 -13.64 -8.14
CA GLU A 75 6.30 -14.12 -9.17
C GLU A 75 6.58 -13.03 -10.22
N LEU A 76 5.53 -12.34 -10.70
CA LEU A 76 5.67 -11.23 -11.63
C LEU A 76 6.51 -10.08 -11.03
N ILE A 77 6.29 -9.75 -9.76
CA ILE A 77 7.06 -8.72 -9.04
C ILE A 77 8.54 -9.11 -8.94
N LYS A 78 8.85 -10.37 -8.60
CA LYS A 78 10.23 -10.88 -8.53
C LYS A 78 10.93 -10.78 -9.88
N VAL A 79 10.25 -11.18 -10.96
CA VAL A 79 10.80 -11.11 -12.33
C VAL A 79 11.11 -9.67 -12.75
N ASN A 80 10.32 -8.70 -12.28
CA ASN A 80 10.52 -7.27 -12.54
C ASN A 80 11.41 -6.56 -11.51
N GLY A 81 12.13 -7.32 -10.67
CA GLY A 81 13.11 -6.77 -9.72
C GLY A 81 12.51 -6.12 -8.47
N GLY A 82 11.23 -6.36 -8.19
CA GLY A 82 10.58 -5.91 -6.96
C GLY A 82 10.98 -6.75 -5.75
N LYS A 83 10.96 -6.14 -4.57
CA LYS A 83 11.36 -6.77 -3.33
C LYS A 83 10.16 -7.40 -2.62
N VAL A 84 10.27 -8.68 -2.28
CA VAL A 84 9.26 -9.41 -1.49
C VAL A 84 9.74 -9.47 -0.05
N THR A 85 8.95 -8.93 0.88
CA THR A 85 9.26 -8.87 2.31
C THR A 85 8.46 -9.87 3.15
N ARG A 86 7.40 -10.43 2.57
CA ARG A 86 6.72 -11.62 3.09
C ARG A 86 6.17 -12.43 1.93
N GLU A 87 6.63 -13.67 1.79
CA GLU A 87 6.16 -14.60 0.76
C GLU A 87 4.64 -14.89 0.87
N PRO A 88 3.98 -15.29 -0.23
CA PRO A 88 2.58 -15.70 -0.22
C PRO A 88 2.29 -16.77 0.83
N GLY A 89 1.25 -16.54 1.61
CA GLY A 89 0.75 -17.50 2.57
C GLY A 89 -0.42 -16.99 3.38
N PRO A 90 -1.17 -17.87 4.06
CA PRO A 90 -2.32 -17.47 4.85
C PRO A 90 -1.93 -16.46 5.94
N VAL A 91 -2.80 -15.49 6.19
CA VAL A 91 -2.67 -14.60 7.34
C VAL A 91 -2.66 -15.44 8.63
N LYS A 92 -1.84 -15.05 9.60
CA LYS A 92 -1.78 -15.76 10.89
C LYS A 92 -3.18 -15.76 11.54
N GLY A 93 -3.68 -16.96 11.85
CA GLY A 93 -5.02 -17.14 12.44
C GLY A 93 -6.17 -16.85 11.47
N GLY A 94 -5.98 -17.04 10.16
CA GLY A 94 -7.01 -16.95 9.15
C GLY A 94 -6.64 -17.76 7.90
N THR A 95 -7.50 -17.71 6.88
CA THR A 95 -7.34 -18.47 5.63
C THR A 95 -6.97 -17.59 4.43
N THR A 96 -7.15 -16.27 4.53
CA THR A 96 -6.84 -15.34 3.44
C THR A 96 -5.36 -15.37 3.12
N VAL A 97 -5.02 -15.68 1.86
CA VAL A 97 -3.64 -15.63 1.37
C VAL A 97 -3.22 -14.18 1.17
N ILE A 98 -2.08 -13.83 1.75
CA ILE A 98 -1.48 -12.49 1.64
C ILE A 98 0.02 -12.58 1.36
N ALA A 99 0.60 -11.53 0.80
CA ALA A 99 2.05 -11.32 0.68
C ALA A 99 2.38 -9.85 0.95
N PHE A 100 3.65 -9.55 1.27
CA PHE A 100 4.13 -8.17 1.32
C PHE A 100 5.26 -7.96 0.34
N VAL A 101 5.19 -6.85 -0.37
CA VAL A 101 6.21 -6.38 -1.31
C VAL A 101 6.54 -4.92 -1.03
N GLU A 102 7.70 -4.47 -1.50
CA GLU A 102 8.12 -3.07 -1.50
C GLU A 102 8.29 -2.58 -2.93
N ASP A 103 7.90 -1.34 -3.19
CA ASP A 103 8.25 -0.64 -4.41
C ASP A 103 9.71 -0.16 -4.38
N HIS A 104 10.12 0.64 -5.38
CA HIS A 104 11.48 1.13 -5.48
C HIS A 104 11.88 2.12 -4.37
N ASP A 105 10.92 2.80 -3.75
CA ASP A 105 11.16 3.79 -2.69
C ASP A 105 10.99 3.17 -1.28
N GLY A 106 10.59 1.90 -1.20
CA GLY A 106 10.39 1.17 0.05
C GLY A 106 8.96 1.22 0.60
N TYR A 107 8.00 1.80 -0.14
CA TYR A 107 6.59 1.75 0.24
C TYR A 107 6.08 0.33 0.16
N LYS A 108 5.49 -0.12 1.28
CA LYS A 108 4.97 -1.49 1.40
C LYS A 108 3.59 -1.61 0.76
N PHE A 109 3.38 -2.73 0.08
CA PHE A 109 2.09 -3.18 -0.43
C PHE A 109 1.73 -4.54 0.17
N GLU A 110 0.58 -4.63 0.82
CA GLU A 110 -0.05 -5.91 1.18
C GLU A 110 -0.84 -6.42 -0.02
N LEU A 111 -0.41 -7.53 -0.62
CA LEU A 111 -1.18 -8.22 -1.65
C LEU A 111 -2.19 -9.14 -0.95
N ILE A 112 -3.46 -9.05 -1.33
CA ILE A 112 -4.57 -9.78 -0.69
C ILE A 112 -5.31 -10.59 -1.75
N GLU A 113 -5.33 -11.91 -1.61
CA GLU A 113 -6.06 -12.78 -2.53
C GLU A 113 -7.56 -12.65 -2.28
N ARG A 114 -8.21 -11.83 -3.11
CA ARG A 114 -9.63 -11.49 -2.99
C ARG A 114 -10.14 -10.98 -4.32
N TRP A 115 -10.87 -11.82 -5.04
CA TRP A 115 -11.39 -11.48 -6.36
C TRP A 115 -12.79 -12.06 -6.59
N PRO A 116 -13.69 -11.36 -7.31
CA PRO A 116 -13.54 -10.01 -7.86
C PRO A 116 -13.50 -8.93 -6.77
N ALA A 117 -12.67 -7.90 -6.97
CA ALA A 117 -12.62 -6.73 -6.10
C ALA A 117 -13.15 -5.51 -6.88
N PRO A 118 -14.26 -4.88 -6.45
CA PRO A 118 -14.76 -3.68 -7.11
C PRO A 118 -13.69 -2.60 -7.19
N GLU A 119 -12.91 -2.42 -6.12
CA GLU A 119 -11.76 -1.52 -6.04
C GLU A 119 -10.51 -2.33 -5.64
N PRO A 120 -9.57 -2.58 -6.56
CA PRO A 120 -8.36 -3.34 -6.26
C PRO A 120 -7.44 -2.63 -5.25
N LEU A 121 -7.33 -1.29 -5.30
CA LEU A 121 -6.54 -0.53 -4.33
C LEU A 121 -7.41 -0.21 -3.11
N CYS A 122 -7.39 -1.11 -2.14
CA CYS A 122 -8.50 -1.29 -1.21
C CYS A 122 -8.22 -0.88 0.25
N GLN A 123 -6.98 -0.52 0.58
CA GLN A 123 -6.62 -0.08 1.94
C GLN A 123 -5.46 0.91 1.93
N VAL A 124 -5.45 1.77 2.94
CA VAL A 124 -4.26 2.49 3.42
C VAL A 124 -4.16 2.17 4.91
N MET A 125 -3.03 1.59 5.35
CA MET A 125 -2.81 1.24 6.75
C MET A 125 -1.93 2.29 7.41
N LEU A 126 -2.41 2.86 8.52
CA LEU A 126 -1.70 3.82 9.35
C LEU A 126 -1.63 3.31 10.78
N ARG A 127 -0.47 3.44 11.43
CA ARG A 127 -0.33 3.18 12.86
C ARG A 127 -0.83 4.38 13.65
N VAL A 128 -1.55 4.12 14.75
CA VAL A 128 -2.11 5.16 15.63
C VAL A 128 -1.79 4.85 17.09
N GLY A 129 -1.51 5.89 17.87
CA GLY A 129 -1.18 5.73 19.29
C GLY A 129 -2.38 5.41 20.20
N ASN A 130 -3.61 5.62 19.73
CA ASN A 130 -4.84 5.27 20.45
C ASN A 130 -5.97 4.98 19.45
N LEU A 131 -6.40 3.71 19.36
CA LEU A 131 -7.35 3.26 18.35
C LEU A 131 -8.75 3.85 18.55
N ASP A 132 -9.28 3.85 19.77
CA ASP A 132 -10.61 4.39 20.09
C ASP A 132 -10.72 5.88 19.78
N ARG A 133 -9.67 6.65 20.07
CA ARG A 133 -9.61 8.08 19.75
C ARG A 133 -9.63 8.29 18.24
N SER A 134 -8.86 7.50 17.49
CA SER A 134 -8.81 7.59 16.03
C SER A 134 -10.13 7.18 15.37
N ILE A 135 -10.77 6.10 15.82
CA ILE A 135 -12.09 5.68 15.33
C ILE A 135 -13.09 6.81 15.48
N LYS A 136 -13.23 7.35 16.71
CA LYS A 136 -14.15 8.47 16.99
C LYS A 136 -13.85 9.70 16.13
N PHE A 137 -12.57 9.97 15.85
CA PHE A 137 -12.17 11.08 14.99
C PHE A 137 -12.64 10.86 13.54
N TYR A 138 -12.38 9.70 12.94
CA TYR A 138 -12.81 9.42 11.56
C TYR A 138 -14.33 9.35 11.42
N GLU A 139 -15.05 8.78 12.39
CA GLU A 139 -16.51 8.77 12.39
C GLU A 139 -17.09 10.19 12.45
N LYS A 140 -16.60 11.02 13.38
CA LYS A 140 -17.18 12.36 13.61
C LYS A 140 -16.73 13.40 12.60
N ALA A 141 -15.46 13.41 12.20
CA ALA A 141 -14.90 14.45 11.36
C ALA A 141 -15.07 14.16 9.86
N PHE A 142 -15.04 12.87 9.48
CA PHE A 142 -15.11 12.45 8.06
C PHE A 142 -16.39 11.67 7.73
N GLY A 143 -17.24 11.37 8.71
CA GLY A 143 -18.46 10.58 8.48
C GLY A 143 -18.18 9.14 8.09
N MET A 144 -17.00 8.60 8.40
CA MET A 144 -16.67 7.22 8.09
C MET A 144 -17.42 6.25 9.01
N GLU A 145 -17.69 5.05 8.53
CA GLU A 145 -18.27 3.98 9.33
C GLU A 145 -17.18 3.01 9.81
N LEU A 146 -17.27 2.58 11.07
CA LEU A 146 -16.42 1.51 11.59
C LEU A 146 -16.81 0.16 10.97
N LEU A 147 -16.10 -0.25 9.92
CA LEU A 147 -16.42 -1.49 9.20
C LEU A 147 -16.00 -2.77 9.94
N ARG A 148 -14.88 -2.74 10.66
CA ARG A 148 -14.35 -3.91 11.38
C ARG A 148 -13.36 -3.50 12.46
N THR A 149 -13.43 -4.16 13.61
CA THR A 149 -12.39 -4.18 14.64
C THR A 149 -11.93 -5.60 14.89
N ARG A 150 -10.65 -5.77 15.24
CA ARG A 150 -10.11 -7.04 15.69
C ARG A 150 -9.02 -6.75 16.71
N ASP A 151 -9.22 -7.23 17.93
CA ASP A 151 -8.16 -7.25 18.93
C ASP A 151 -7.36 -8.55 18.81
N ASN A 152 -6.05 -8.43 18.97
CA ASN A 152 -5.15 -9.57 18.98
C ASN A 152 -4.20 -9.48 20.18
N PRO A 153 -4.68 -9.80 21.39
CA PRO A 153 -3.94 -9.58 22.63
C PRO A 153 -2.64 -10.38 22.70
N GLU A 154 -2.55 -11.52 22.01
CA GLU A 154 -1.36 -12.37 21.98
C GLU A 154 -0.14 -11.70 21.33
N TYR A 155 -0.36 -10.76 20.39
CA TYR A 155 0.74 -10.02 19.74
C TYR A 155 1.30 -8.89 20.61
N LYS A 156 0.54 -8.39 21.58
CA LYS A 156 1.04 -7.36 22.52
C LYS A 156 2.20 -7.88 23.36
N VAL A 157 2.25 -9.19 23.63
CA VAL A 157 3.29 -9.83 24.44
C VAL A 157 4.61 -9.99 23.66
N ASN A 158 4.54 -10.15 22.34
CA ASN A 158 5.71 -10.43 21.50
C ASN A 158 6.41 -9.18 20.95
N ILE A 159 5.77 -8.00 20.97
CA ILE A 159 6.44 -6.74 20.59
C ILE A 159 7.54 -6.35 21.61
N SER A 160 7.55 -7.00 22.78
CA SER A 160 8.57 -6.81 23.83
C SER A 160 9.75 -7.80 23.78
N LEU A 161 9.85 -8.72 22.81
CA LEU A 161 10.89 -9.76 22.84
C LEU A 161 11.72 -9.97 21.56
N ASP A 162 11.46 -9.26 20.47
CA ASP A 162 12.28 -9.39 19.24
C ASP A 162 13.19 -8.18 18.96
N ALA A 163 13.57 -7.44 20.01
CA ALA A 163 14.62 -6.43 19.93
C ALA A 163 15.92 -6.98 20.54
N GLU A 164 16.65 -7.80 19.79
CA GLU A 164 18.08 -8.07 20.03
C GLU A 164 18.76 -8.50 18.72
N PRO A 165 20.08 -8.31 18.59
CA PRO A 165 20.87 -7.09 18.68
C PRO A 165 21.31 -6.56 17.29
#